data_AF-A0A3D0M7D4-F1
#
_entry.id   AF-A0A3D0M7D4-F1
#
_cell.length_a   1.000
_cell.length_b   1.000
_cell.length_c   1.000
_cell.angle_alpha   90.00
_cell.angle_beta   90.00
_cell.angle_gamma   90.00
#
_symmetry.space_group_name_H-M   'P 1'
#
loop_
_entity.id
_entity.type
_entity.pdbx_description
1 polymer ?
#
loop_
_entity_poly.entity_id
_entity_poly.type
_entity_poly.pdbx_seq_one_letter_code
_entity_poly.pdbx_strand_id
1 'polypeptide(L)'
;MNPNESWKFEYKQLIQTMEDMGYPEEMGKKIASSLGSETMIHRMRVYLQMVQPESPEEIGDELTALMEEREKWRDQAETREASEYYNRFLYERRPDSDRDDD
;
A
#
# COMPACT_ATOMS: atom_id res chain seq x y z
N MET A 1 -1.41 -18.32 8.16
CA MET A 1 -2.73 -17.79 7.76
C MET A 1 -2.69 -17.58 6.26
N ASN A 2 -3.72 -18.00 5.50
CA ASN A 2 -3.69 -17.78 4.05
C ASN A 2 -3.90 -16.29 3.74
N PRO A 3 -3.28 -15.73 2.68
CA PRO A 3 -3.43 -14.30 2.34
C PRO A 3 -4.90 -13.86 2.20
N ASN A 4 -5.74 -14.72 1.60
CA ASN A 4 -7.17 -14.47 1.47
C ASN A 4 -7.93 -14.47 2.80
N GLU A 5 -7.47 -15.25 3.79
CA GLU A 5 -8.06 -15.28 5.13
C GLU A 5 -7.64 -14.07 5.95
N SER A 6 -6.38 -13.64 5.80
CA SER A 6 -5.84 -12.46 6.47
C SER A 6 -6.52 -11.18 5.99
N TRP A 7 -6.68 -11.03 4.67
CA TRP A 7 -7.46 -9.93 4.09
C TRP A 7 -8.90 -9.90 4.61
N LYS A 8 -9.60 -11.06 4.63
CA LYS A 8 -10.97 -11.14 5.14
C LYS A 8 -11.07 -10.79 6.61
N PHE A 9 -10.05 -11.15 7.39
CA PHE A 9 -9.97 -10.78 8.80
C PHE A 9 -9.83 -9.27 8.94
N GLU A 10 -8.84 -8.65 8.29
CA GLU A 10 -8.62 -7.20 8.38
C GLU A 10 -9.82 -6.40 7.84
N TYR A 11 -10.44 -6.87 6.75
CA TYR A 11 -11.66 -6.28 6.20
C TYR A 11 -12.79 -6.22 7.22
N LYS A 12 -13.04 -7.33 7.92
CA LYS A 12 -14.08 -7.39 8.97
C LYS A 12 -13.73 -6.52 10.17
N GLN A 13 -12.46 -6.54 10.59
CA GLN A 13 -12.02 -5.74 11.74
C GLN A 13 -12.12 -4.24 11.47
N LEU A 14 -11.84 -3.80 10.24
CA LEU A 14 -12.02 -2.40 9.84
C LEU A 14 -13.49 -1.99 9.90
N ILE A 15 -14.40 -2.81 9.35
CA ILE A 15 -15.84 -2.54 9.39
C ILE A 15 -16.34 -2.46 10.83
N GLN A 16 -15.97 -3.43 11.68
CA GLN A 16 -16.35 -3.42 13.09
C GLN A 16 -15.84 -2.16 13.80
N THR A 17 -14.59 -1.76 13.55
CA THR A 17 -14.01 -0.54 14.15
C THR A 17 -14.81 0.70 13.74
N MET A 18 -15.26 0.78 12.48
CA MET A 18 -16.10 1.89 12.00
C MET A 18 -17.48 1.89 12.65
N GLU A 19 -18.11 0.73 12.80
CA GLU A 19 -19.40 0.58 13.50
C GLU A 19 -19.29 0.97 14.98
N ASP A 20 -18.21 0.56 15.64
CA ASP A 20 -17.93 0.89 17.04
C ASP A 20 -17.75 2.41 17.25
N MET A 21 -17.27 3.12 16.23
CA MET A 21 -17.18 4.58 16.18
C MET A 21 -18.50 5.28 15.81
N GLY A 22 -19.56 4.51 15.51
CA GLY A 22 -20.88 5.03 15.14
C GLY A 22 -21.06 5.34 13.65
N TYR A 23 -20.13 4.91 12.79
CA TYR A 23 -20.25 5.06 11.35
C TYR A 23 -20.97 3.85 10.72
N PRO A 24 -21.66 4.04 9.59
CA PRO A 24 -22.35 2.96 8.92
C PRO A 24 -21.38 1.94 8.32
N GLU A 25 -21.76 0.65 8.37
CA GLU A 25 -21.02 -0.48 7.79
C GLU A 25 -20.56 -0.20 6.33
N GLU A 26 -21.45 0.39 5.53
CA GLU A 26 -21.21 0.73 4.13
C GLU A 26 -20.03 1.70 3.93
N MET A 27 -19.76 2.57 4.90
CA MET A 27 -18.59 3.44 4.87
C MET A 27 -17.30 2.61 5.04
N GLY A 28 -17.29 1.69 6.01
CA GLY A 28 -16.17 0.77 6.21
C GLY A 28 -15.90 -0.11 4.98
N LYS A 29 -16.96 -0.63 4.34
CA LYS A 29 -16.85 -1.41 3.08
C LYS A 29 -16.21 -0.61 1.95
N LYS A 30 -16.60 0.66 1.79
CA LYS A 30 -16.05 1.56 0.77
C LYS A 30 -14.56 1.86 1.04
N ILE A 31 -14.20 2.20 2.27
CA ILE A 31 -12.80 2.45 2.67
C ILE A 31 -11.93 1.22 2.38
N ALA A 32 -12.38 0.04 2.82
CA ALA A 32 -11.65 -1.20 2.62
C ALA A 32 -11.42 -1.51 1.13
N SER A 33 -12.44 -1.27 0.31
CA SER A 33 -12.37 -1.48 -1.14
C SER A 33 -11.41 -0.50 -1.82
N SER A 34 -11.38 0.77 -1.39
CA SER A 34 -10.45 1.78 -1.91
C SER A 34 -8.98 1.49 -1.57
N LEU A 35 -8.72 1.00 -0.36
CA LEU A 35 -7.38 0.66 0.12
C LEU A 35 -6.80 -0.56 -0.63
N GLY A 36 -7.63 -1.53 -1.00
CA GLY A 36 -7.31 -2.57 -1.99
C GLY A 36 -6.23 -3.59 -1.60
N SER A 37 -5.57 -3.44 -0.44
CA SER A 37 -4.59 -4.39 0.08
C SER A 37 -4.74 -4.60 1.59
N GLU A 38 -4.41 -5.81 2.05
CA GLU A 38 -4.45 -6.17 3.48
C GLU A 38 -3.64 -5.19 4.33
N THR A 39 -2.41 -4.88 3.91
CA THR A 39 -1.52 -3.96 4.63
C THR A 39 -2.14 -2.58 4.80
N MET A 40 -2.79 -2.06 3.77
CA MET A 40 -3.40 -0.72 3.82
C MET A 40 -4.67 -0.71 4.67
N ILE A 41 -5.47 -1.78 4.61
CA ILE A 41 -6.62 -1.98 5.50
C ILE A 41 -6.17 -2.06 6.96
N HIS A 42 -5.12 -2.82 7.25
CA HIS A 42 -4.54 -2.92 8.59
C HIS A 42 -4.07 -1.57 9.11
N ARG A 43 -3.34 -0.79 8.30
CA ARG A 43 -2.87 0.56 8.66
C ARG A 43 -4.02 1.50 8.98
N MET A 44 -5.04 1.52 8.13
CA MET A 44 -6.25 2.31 8.38
C MET A 44 -6.93 1.89 9.69
N ARG A 45 -7.09 0.58 9.93
CA ARG A 45 -7.68 0.09 11.19
C ARG A 45 -6.87 0.53 12.42
N VAL A 46 -5.55 0.42 12.36
CA VAL A 46 -4.67 0.86 13.45
C VAL A 46 -4.79 2.35 13.69
N TYR A 47 -4.83 3.17 12.63
CA TYR A 47 -5.08 4.61 12.72
C TYR A 47 -6.39 4.90 13.45
N LEU A 48 -7.50 4.29 13.03
CA LEU A 48 -8.81 4.50 13.66
C LEU A 48 -8.80 4.14 15.15
N GLN A 49 -8.12 3.06 15.53
CA GLN A 49 -8.03 2.61 16.93
C GLN A 49 -7.16 3.52 17.80
N MET A 50 -6.08 4.06 17.23
CA MET A 50 -5.11 4.87 17.98
C MET A 50 -5.48 6.35 18.03
N VAL A 51 -5.96 6.90 16.91
CA VAL A 51 -6.25 8.32 16.75
C VAL A 51 -7.69 8.64 17.13
N GLN A 52 -8.62 7.70 16.90
CA GLN A 52 -10.06 7.90 17.14
C GLN A 52 -10.55 9.23 16.54
N PRO A 53 -10.46 9.41 15.21
CA PRO A 53 -10.86 10.65 14.56
C PRO A 53 -12.31 11.01 14.90
N GLU A 54 -12.55 12.29 15.13
CA GLU A 54 -13.86 12.82 15.55
C GLU A 54 -14.77 13.06 14.36
N SER A 55 -14.22 13.05 13.14
CA SER A 55 -14.92 13.44 11.93
C SER A 55 -14.66 12.50 10.74
N PRO A 56 -15.66 12.31 9.84
CA PRO A 56 -15.47 11.63 8.56
C PRO A 56 -14.34 12.23 7.70
N GLU A 57 -14.11 13.54 7.81
CA GLU A 57 -13.09 14.27 7.08
C GLU A 57 -11.68 13.77 7.46
N GLU A 58 -11.38 13.63 8.75
CA GLU A 58 -10.09 13.11 9.22
C GLU A 58 -9.84 11.65 8.78
N ILE A 59 -10.91 10.86 8.64
CA ILE A 59 -10.83 9.50 8.08
C ILE A 59 -10.52 9.56 6.57
N GLY A 60 -11.16 10.49 5.85
CA GLY A 60 -10.93 10.72 4.43
C GLY A 60 -9.52 11.22 4.11
N ASP A 61 -8.98 12.09 4.95
CA ASP A 61 -7.62 12.61 4.82
C ASP A 61 -6.59 11.49 4.99
N GLU A 62 -6.72 10.65 6.02
CA GLU A 62 -5.82 9.50 6.21
C GLU A 62 -5.98 8.46 5.09
N LEU A 63 -7.21 8.21 4.63
CA LEU A 63 -7.44 7.31 3.48
C LEU A 63 -6.67 7.80 2.25
N THR A 64 -6.75 9.10 1.97
CA THR A 64 -6.05 9.72 0.85
C THR A 64 -4.54 9.60 1.03
N ALA A 65 -4.02 9.89 2.23
CA ALA A 65 -2.59 9.77 2.55
C ALA A 65 -2.07 8.34 2.34
N LEU A 66 -2.79 7.32 2.81
CA LEU A 66 -2.43 5.91 2.62
C LEU A 66 -2.47 5.49 1.15
N MET A 67 -3.47 5.97 0.38
CA MET A 67 -3.56 5.71 -1.05
C MET A 67 -2.39 6.35 -1.83
N GLU A 68 -2.02 7.58 -1.50
CA GLU A 68 -0.85 8.25 -2.09
C GLU A 68 0.45 7.54 -1.75
N GLU A 69 0.62 7.08 -0.51
CA GLU A 69 1.81 6.35 -0.11
C GLU A 69 1.94 5.05 -0.91
N ARG A 70 0.84 4.29 -1.04
CA ARG A 70 0.77 3.08 -1.87
C ARG A 70 1.19 3.38 -3.32
N GLU A 71 0.70 4.48 -3.88
CA GLU A 71 1.03 4.88 -5.25
C GLU A 71 2.51 5.23 -5.39
N LYS A 72 3.06 6.02 -4.47
CA LYS A 72 4.50 6.37 -4.46
C LYS A 72 5.39 5.13 -4.41
N TRP A 73 5.00 4.10 -3.66
CA TRP A 73 5.73 2.83 -3.64
C TRP A 73 5.64 2.06 -4.96
N ARG A 74 4.46 2.09 -5.63
CA ARG A 74 4.28 1.48 -6.95
C ARG A 74 5.13 2.17 -8.00
N ASP A 75 5.09 3.50 -8.07
CA ASP A 75 5.85 4.31 -9.03
C ASP A 75 7.36 4.11 -8.86
N GLN A 76 7.83 4.01 -7.61
CA GLN A 76 9.24 3.72 -7.31
C GLN A 76 9.63 2.29 -7.69
N ALA A 77 8.74 1.31 -7.51
CA ALA A 77 8.97 -0.06 -7.95
C ALA A 77 9.06 -0.13 -9.48
N GLU A 78 8.15 0.50 -10.21
CA GLU A 78 8.19 0.58 -11.67
C GLU A 78 9.44 1.31 -12.18
N THR A 79 9.82 2.42 -11.53
CA THR A 79 11.05 3.15 -11.87
C THR A 79 12.31 2.32 -11.59
N ARG A 80 12.31 1.55 -10.50
CA ARG A 80 13.42 0.66 -10.14
C ARG A 80 13.51 -0.50 -11.13
N GLU A 81 12.40 -1.15 -11.47
CA GLU A 81 12.38 -2.20 -12.49
C GLU A 81 12.84 -1.68 -13.86
N ALA A 82 12.40 -0.48 -14.27
CA ALA A 82 12.86 0.16 -15.49
C ALA A 82 14.37 0.48 -15.44
N SER A 83 14.87 0.96 -14.29
CA SER A 83 16.29 1.26 -14.09
C SER A 83 17.15 0.00 -14.02
N GLU A 84 16.65 -1.09 -13.44
CA GLU A 84 17.32 -2.39 -13.38
C GLU A 84 17.37 -3.05 -14.76
N TYR A 85 16.29 -2.98 -15.54
CA TYR A 85 16.27 -3.41 -16.93
C TYR A 85 17.25 -2.59 -17.78
N TYR A 86 17.25 -1.26 -17.62
CA TYR A 86 18.16 -0.36 -18.33
C TYR A 86 19.63 -0.58 -17.94
N ASN A 87 19.93 -0.74 -16.65
CA ASN A 87 21.28 -1.07 -16.17
C ASN A 87 21.71 -2.45 -16.67
N ARG A 88 20.85 -3.46 -16.59
CA ARG A 88 21.14 -4.80 -17.14
C ARG A 88 21.48 -4.72 -18.63
N PHE A 89 20.68 -4.00 -19.42
CA PHE A 89 20.94 -3.79 -20.85
C PHE A 89 22.26 -3.05 -21.11
N LEU A 90 22.63 -2.06 -20.29
CA LEU A 90 23.91 -1.36 -20.40
C LEU A 90 25.12 -2.21 -20.01
N TYR A 91 25.00 -3.05 -18.97
CA TYR A 91 26.06 -3.96 -18.54
C TYR A 91 26.22 -5.15 -19.50
N GLU A 92 25.14 -5.66 -20.08
CA GLU A 92 25.19 -6.71 -21.12
C GLU A 92 25.77 -6.20 -22.45
N ARG A 93 25.76 -4.88 -22.70
CA ARG A 93 26.29 -4.27 -23.93
C ARG A 93 27.72 -3.75 -23.83
N ARG A 94 28.43 -3.90 -22.70
CA ARG A 94 29.88 -3.65 -22.67
C ARG A 94 30.61 -4.91 -23.15
N PRO A 95 31.29 -4.90 -24.32
CA PRO A 95 32.26 -5.93 -24.61
C PRO A 95 33.47 -5.73 -23.70
N ASP A 96 33.91 -6.81 -23.07
CA ASP A 96 35.16 -6.92 -22.33
C ASP A 96 36.28 -6.22 -23.12
N SER A 97 36.63 -5.02 -22.69
CA SER A 97 37.70 -4.22 -23.31
C SER A 97 38.60 -3.67 -22.23
N ASP A 98 38.99 -4.55 -21.30
CA ASP A 98 40.18 -4.39 -20.46
C ASP A 98 40.74 -5.81 -20.23
N ARG A 99 41.28 -6.41 -21.30
CA ARG A 99 42.36 -7.38 -21.13
C ARG A 99 43.64 -6.57 -21.29
N ASP A 100 44.28 -6.34 -20.16
CA ASP A 100 45.69 -5.97 -20.07
C ASP A 100 46.50 -6.98 -20.92
N ASP A 101 47.11 -6.51 -22.00
CA ASP A 101 48.22 -7.18 -22.67
C ASP A 101 49.38 -6.16 -22.72
N ASP A 102 50.37 -6.43 -21.86
CA ASP A 102 51.78 -5.97 -21.75
C ASP A 102 52.15 -4.47 -21.72
#